data_AF-A0A6A3AFZ2-F1
#
_entry.id   AF-A0A6A3AFZ2-F1
#
_cell.length_a   1.000
_cell.length_b   1.000
_cell.length_c   1.000
_cell.angle_alpha   90.00
_cell.angle_beta   90.00
_cell.angle_gamma   90.00
#
_symmetry.space_group_name_H-M   'P 1'
#
loop_
_entity.id
_entity.type
_entity.pdbx_description
1 polymer ?
#
loop_
_entity_poly.entity_id
_entity_poly.type
_entity_poly.pdbx_seq_one_letter_code
_entity_poly.pdbx_strand_id
1 'polypeptide(L)'
;MGEIGFEVEGKMMSSLLRGLCIESWEEKDLVQDAYQVFEKMRERVSVIDHTSYSFVIRTLCVGRRTGEAMYHLVEMIGMGYVPRTITFNNVIQALCMEEKIGEALVVLVTMSENGKIPSRTSYDMLIKEFNQQGLLLGACNVYGAALKRGVVPHRIPTKTMVTKNKK
;
A
#
# COMPACT_ATOMS: atom_id res chain seq x y z
N MET A 1 33.26 16.13 -12.22
CA MET A 1 33.23 14.65 -12.07
C MET A 1 32.38 14.16 -10.88
N GLY A 2 32.09 14.98 -9.86
CA GLY A 2 31.28 14.54 -8.70
C GLY A 2 29.81 14.24 -9.00
N GLU A 3 29.07 15.18 -9.61
CA GLU A 3 27.61 15.05 -9.81
C GLU A 3 27.21 13.87 -10.70
N ILE A 4 27.92 13.65 -11.80
CA ILE A 4 27.66 12.52 -12.73
C ILE A 4 27.95 11.18 -12.04
N GLY A 5 28.95 11.11 -11.16
CA GLY A 5 29.27 9.89 -10.40
C GLY A 5 28.16 9.52 -9.41
N PHE A 6 27.66 10.50 -8.65
CA PHE A 6 26.55 10.29 -7.71
C PHE A 6 25.24 9.93 -8.42
N GLU A 7 24.96 10.50 -9.59
CA GLU A 7 23.76 10.18 -10.37
C GLU A 7 23.77 8.74 -10.90
N VAL A 8 24.92 8.25 -11.38
CA VAL A 8 25.08 6.86 -11.86
C VAL A 8 24.91 5.87 -10.70
N GLU A 9 25.48 6.16 -9.54
CA GLU A 9 25.34 5.32 -8.35
C GLU A 9 23.89 5.26 -7.85
N GLY A 10 23.18 6.41 -7.84
CA GLY A 10 21.76 6.48 -7.48
C GLY A 10 20.87 5.63 -8.39
N LYS A 11 21.11 5.66 -9.70
CA LYS A 11 20.38 4.82 -10.68
C LYS A 11 20.69 3.32 -10.46
N MET A 12 21.94 2.97 -10.20
CA MET A 12 22.33 1.58 -9.92
C MET A 12 21.66 1.05 -8.66
N MET A 13 21.69 1.82 -7.57
CA MET A 13 21.03 1.45 -6.31
C MET A 13 19.51 1.34 -6.48
N SER A 14 18.88 2.23 -7.26
CA SER A 14 17.44 2.14 -7.53
C SER A 14 17.06 0.87 -8.31
N SER A 15 17.92 0.42 -9.21
CA SER A 15 17.71 -0.80 -10.01
C SER A 15 17.88 -2.04 -9.14
N LEU A 16 18.92 -2.08 -8.29
CA LEU A 16 19.13 -3.14 -7.32
C LEU A 16 17.95 -3.25 -6.35
N LEU A 17 17.52 -2.12 -5.77
CA LEU A 17 16.37 -2.05 -4.87
C LEU A 17 15.11 -2.62 -5.54
N ARG A 18 14.83 -2.20 -6.78
CA ARG A 18 13.65 -2.70 -7.51
C ARG A 18 13.72 -4.21 -7.76
N GLY A 19 14.89 -4.74 -8.12
CA GLY A 19 15.10 -6.18 -8.28
C GLY A 19 14.78 -6.94 -7.00
N LEU A 20 15.40 -6.55 -5.88
CA LEU A 20 15.17 -7.14 -4.57
C LEU A 20 13.71 -7.01 -4.12
N CYS A 21 13.07 -5.87 -4.37
CA CYS A 21 11.66 -5.69 -4.06
C CYS A 21 10.79 -6.67 -4.85
N ILE A 22 11.04 -6.89 -6.14
CA ILE A 22 10.27 -7.83 -6.96
C ILE A 22 10.41 -9.24 -6.42
N GLU A 23 11.64 -9.70 -6.17
CA GLU A 23 11.92 -11.02 -5.62
C GLU A 23 11.27 -11.21 -4.23
N SER A 24 11.31 -10.17 -3.40
CA SER A 24 10.70 -10.18 -2.05
C SER A 24 9.18 -10.42 -2.03
N TRP A 25 8.50 -10.24 -3.16
CA TRP A 25 7.05 -10.45 -3.24
C TRP A 25 6.67 -11.94 -3.28
N GLU A 26 7.60 -12.79 -3.70
CA GLU A 26 7.47 -14.26 -3.69
C GLU A 26 8.28 -14.87 -2.54
N GLU A 27 9.50 -14.37 -2.33
CA GLU A 27 10.45 -14.80 -1.31
C GLU A 27 10.52 -13.80 -0.15
N LYS A 28 9.67 -14.00 0.86
CA LYS A 28 9.54 -13.04 1.98
C LYS A 28 10.82 -12.79 2.78
N ASP A 29 11.79 -13.70 2.69
CA ASP A 29 13.08 -13.59 3.39
C ASP A 29 13.90 -12.39 2.88
N LEU A 30 13.68 -11.96 1.63
CA LEU A 30 14.35 -10.81 1.02
C LEU A 30 13.73 -9.46 1.40
N VAL A 31 12.63 -9.44 2.16
CA VAL A 31 11.98 -8.17 2.57
C VAL A 31 12.94 -7.31 3.41
N GLN A 32 13.71 -7.93 4.30
CA GLN A 32 14.67 -7.19 5.13
C GLN A 32 15.83 -6.64 4.29
N ASP A 33 16.35 -7.43 3.35
CA ASP A 33 17.46 -7.04 2.49
C ASP A 33 17.07 -5.89 1.56
N ALA A 34 15.89 -5.97 0.93
CA ALA A 34 15.33 -4.88 0.12
C ALA A 34 15.20 -3.59 0.94
N TYR A 35 14.72 -3.69 2.18
CA TYR A 35 14.58 -2.53 3.06
C TYR A 35 15.93 -1.94 3.50
N GLN A 36 16.94 -2.77 3.77
CA GLN A 36 18.29 -2.29 4.09
C GLN A 36 18.92 -1.51 2.93
N VAL A 37 18.71 -1.95 1.68
CA VAL A 37 19.17 -1.19 0.50
C VAL A 37 18.48 0.16 0.43
N PHE A 38 17.17 0.21 0.70
CA PHE A 38 16.42 1.46 0.72
C PHE A 38 16.93 2.43 1.80
N GLU A 39 17.20 1.98 3.02
CA GLU A 39 17.74 2.83 4.08
C GLU A 39 19.14 3.37 3.72
N LYS A 40 20.01 2.52 3.15
CA LYS A 40 21.32 2.97 2.64
C LYS A 40 21.21 4.02 1.54
N MET A 41 20.19 3.93 0.68
CA MET A 41 19.93 4.98 -0.32
C MET A 41 19.55 6.31 0.35
N ARG A 42 18.77 6.28 1.44
CA ARG A 42 18.37 7.48 2.19
C ARG A 42 19.56 8.14 2.90
N GLU A 43 20.42 7.35 3.54
CA GLU A 43 21.62 7.84 4.24
C GLU A 43 22.59 8.59 3.32
N ARG A 44 22.67 8.18 2.05
CA ARG A 44 23.57 8.78 1.06
C ARG A 44 23.02 10.08 0.43
N VAL A 45 21.93 10.63 0.97
CA VAL A 45 21.24 11.83 0.47
C VAL A 45 20.87 11.70 -1.01
N SER A 46 20.56 10.46 -1.45
CA SER A 46 20.09 10.24 -2.80
C SER A 46 18.60 10.58 -2.90
N VAL A 47 18.19 11.24 -3.98
CA VAL A 47 16.78 11.50 -4.24
C VAL A 47 16.10 10.19 -4.60
N ILE A 48 15.28 9.69 -3.68
CA ILE A 48 14.49 8.48 -3.92
C ILE A 48 13.27 8.84 -4.75
N ASP A 49 13.17 8.24 -5.94
CA ASP A 49 12.04 8.48 -6.82
C ASP A 49 10.72 7.83 -6.33
N HIS A 50 9.60 8.34 -6.84
CA HIS A 50 8.25 7.87 -6.53
C HIS A 50 8.02 6.36 -6.79
N THR A 51 8.77 5.77 -7.73
CA THR A 51 8.67 4.35 -8.08
C THR A 51 9.34 3.51 -7.00
N SER A 52 10.56 3.86 -6.59
CA SER A 52 11.28 3.18 -5.51
C SER A 52 10.49 3.16 -4.21
N TYR A 53 9.86 4.27 -3.83
CA TYR A 53 8.89 4.32 -2.73
C TYR A 53 7.74 3.32 -2.90
N SER A 54 7.11 3.29 -4.08
CA SER A 54 5.99 2.38 -4.34
C SER A 54 6.37 0.90 -4.23
N PHE A 55 7.60 0.54 -4.65
CA PHE A 55 8.13 -0.81 -4.54
C PHE A 55 8.39 -1.20 -3.08
N VAL A 56 9.05 -0.33 -2.31
CA VAL A 56 9.34 -0.57 -0.90
C VAL A 56 8.07 -0.67 -0.06
N ILE A 57 7.10 0.21 -0.28
CA ILE A 57 5.80 0.13 0.39
C ILE A 57 5.15 -1.23 0.13
N ARG A 58 5.15 -1.71 -1.12
CA ARG A 58 4.60 -3.03 -1.45
C ARG A 58 5.38 -4.16 -0.78
N THR A 59 6.71 -4.10 -0.79
CA THR A 59 7.59 -5.08 -0.13
C THR A 59 7.31 -5.15 1.37
N LEU A 60 7.17 -4.01 2.04
CA LEU A 60 6.82 -3.94 3.46
C LEU A 60 5.42 -4.52 3.74
N CYS A 61 4.43 -4.24 2.88
CA CYS A 61 3.10 -4.87 2.98
C CYS A 61 3.17 -6.40 2.87
N VAL A 62 3.97 -6.94 1.93
CA VAL A 62 4.15 -8.41 1.77
C VAL A 62 4.82 -9.01 3.00
N GLY A 63 5.80 -8.31 3.57
CA GLY A 63 6.49 -8.71 4.80
C GLY A 63 5.72 -8.46 6.10
N ARG A 64 4.45 -8.05 6.04
CA ARG A 64 3.63 -7.69 7.23
C ARG A 64 4.25 -6.60 8.11
N ARG A 65 5.04 -5.71 7.50
CA ARG A 65 5.64 -4.53 8.12
C ARG A 65 4.76 -3.30 7.84
N THR A 66 3.47 -3.44 8.09
CA THR A 66 2.45 -2.49 7.61
C THR A 66 2.58 -1.10 8.23
N GLY A 67 3.06 -0.99 9.48
CA GLY A 67 3.34 0.31 10.10
C GLY A 67 4.40 1.12 9.35
N GLU A 68 5.48 0.45 8.92
CA GLU A 68 6.53 1.08 8.11
C GLU A 68 6.03 1.40 6.70
N ALA A 69 5.21 0.52 6.12
CA ALA A 69 4.56 0.78 4.83
C ALA A 69 3.70 2.06 4.87
N MET A 70 2.93 2.26 5.96
CA MET A 70 2.15 3.50 6.15
C MET A 70 3.04 4.72 6.35
N TYR A 71 4.10 4.60 7.16
CA TYR A 71 5.07 5.68 7.36
C TYR A 71 5.62 6.17 6.01
N HIS A 72 6.08 5.26 5.15
CA HIS A 72 6.63 5.65 3.84
C HIS A 72 5.57 6.12 2.85
N LEU A 73 4.32 5.67 2.97
CA LEU A 73 3.21 6.22 2.17
C LEU A 73 2.98 7.71 2.53
N VAL A 74 2.95 8.04 3.82
CA VAL A 74 2.79 9.42 4.30
C VAL A 74 4.01 10.27 3.94
N GLU A 75 5.21 9.73 4.10
CA GLU A 75 6.46 10.39 3.70
C GLU A 75 6.46 10.72 2.20
N MET A 76 6.12 9.74 1.35
CA MET A 76 6.00 9.93 -0.10
C MET A 76 5.02 11.06 -0.45
N ILE A 77 3.87 11.13 0.21
CA ILE A 77 2.88 12.20 0.03
C ILE A 77 3.45 13.55 0.51
N GLY A 78 4.10 13.59 1.67
CA GLY A 78 4.71 14.79 2.24
C GLY A 78 5.84 15.37 1.36
N MET A 79 6.52 14.53 0.59
CA MET A 79 7.49 14.94 -0.44
C MET A 79 6.85 15.48 -1.72
N GLY A 80 5.51 15.53 -1.78
CA GLY A 80 4.75 16.01 -2.95
C GLY A 80 4.57 14.95 -4.04
N TYR A 81 4.99 13.70 -3.82
CA TYR A 81 4.66 12.63 -4.75
C TYR A 81 3.19 12.24 -4.61
N VAL A 82 2.60 11.87 -5.74
CA VAL A 82 1.23 11.39 -5.79
C VAL A 82 1.26 9.86 -5.93
N PRO A 83 1.00 9.08 -4.86
CA PRO A 83 1.06 7.63 -4.94
C PRO A 83 0.04 7.08 -5.94
N ARG A 84 0.37 5.94 -6.55
CA ARG A 84 -0.52 5.26 -7.49
C ARG A 84 -1.63 4.54 -6.72
N THR A 85 -2.76 4.31 -7.37
CA THR A 85 -3.88 3.53 -6.81
C THR A 85 -3.44 2.16 -6.28
N ILE A 86 -2.51 1.49 -6.98
CA ILE A 86 -1.99 0.20 -6.55
C ILE A 86 -1.21 0.29 -5.23
N THR A 87 -0.48 1.39 -5.00
CA THR A 87 0.29 1.62 -3.77
C THR A 87 -0.65 1.76 -2.57
N PHE A 88 -1.71 2.58 -2.70
CA PHE A 88 -2.77 2.67 -1.68
C PHE A 88 -3.45 1.32 -1.45
N ASN A 89 -3.79 0.61 -2.53
CA ASN A 89 -4.47 -0.68 -2.43
C ASN A 89 -3.64 -1.74 -1.71
N ASN A 90 -2.32 -1.77 -1.89
CA ASN A 90 -1.45 -2.69 -1.16
C ASN A 90 -1.52 -2.43 0.35
N VAL A 91 -1.48 -1.17 0.77
CA VAL A 91 -1.58 -0.78 2.19
C VAL A 91 -2.96 -1.11 2.77
N ILE A 92 -4.05 -0.77 2.05
CA ILE A 92 -5.42 -1.13 2.44
C ILE A 92 -5.55 -2.65 2.61
N GLN A 93 -5.03 -3.42 1.66
CA GLN A 93 -5.07 -4.88 1.71
C GLN A 93 -4.33 -5.44 2.93
N ALA A 94 -3.12 -4.94 3.20
CA ALA A 94 -2.31 -5.36 4.33
C ALA A 94 -3.01 -5.05 5.67
N LEU A 95 -3.58 -3.86 5.82
CA LEU A 95 -4.35 -3.46 7.00
C LEU A 95 -5.60 -4.32 7.20
N CYS A 96 -6.35 -4.63 6.14
CA CYS A 96 -7.48 -5.56 6.23
C CYS A 96 -7.03 -6.96 6.67
N MET A 97 -5.91 -7.47 6.15
CA MET A 97 -5.37 -8.78 6.56
C MET A 97 -4.94 -8.81 8.03
N GLU A 98 -4.56 -7.67 8.59
CA GLU A 98 -4.24 -7.47 10.01
C GLU A 98 -5.46 -7.08 10.86
N GLU A 99 -6.67 -7.11 10.28
CA GLU A 99 -7.94 -6.76 10.95
C GLU A 99 -8.01 -5.29 11.43
N LYS A 100 -7.12 -4.43 10.91
CA LYS A 100 -7.04 -2.99 11.19
C LYS A 100 -7.93 -2.17 10.25
N ILE A 101 -9.22 -2.48 10.25
CA ILE A 101 -10.16 -1.88 9.28
C ILE A 101 -10.32 -0.36 9.42
N GLY A 102 -10.16 0.18 10.63
CA GLY A 102 -10.17 1.62 10.88
C GLY A 102 -9.04 2.35 10.17
N GLU A 103 -7.82 1.83 10.27
CA GLU A 103 -6.65 2.36 9.55
C GLU A 103 -6.83 2.21 8.03
N ALA A 104 -7.38 1.07 7.57
CA ALA A 104 -7.64 0.86 6.15
C ALA A 104 -8.63 1.89 5.57
N LEU A 105 -9.64 2.29 6.35
CA LEU A 105 -10.56 3.37 5.98
C LEU A 105 -9.85 4.73 5.90
N VAL A 106 -8.95 5.03 6.83
CA VAL A 106 -8.15 6.26 6.79
C VAL A 106 -7.35 6.32 5.49
N VAL A 107 -6.70 5.23 5.09
CA VAL A 107 -5.94 5.17 3.82
C VAL A 107 -6.84 5.39 2.59
N LEU A 108 -8.07 4.89 2.60
CA LEU A 108 -9.05 5.15 1.53
C LEU A 108 -9.45 6.64 1.44
N VAL A 109 -9.60 7.31 2.59
CA VAL A 109 -9.89 8.74 2.67
C VAL A 109 -8.69 9.54 2.19
N THR A 110 -7.48 9.24 2.68
CA THR A 110 -6.23 9.87 2.24
C THR A 110 -6.02 9.74 0.74
N MET A 111 -6.35 8.59 0.15
CA MET A 111 -6.34 8.42 -1.31
C MET A 111 -7.22 9.45 -2.02
N SER A 112 -8.44 9.68 -1.51
CA SER A 112 -9.37 10.68 -2.05
C SER A 112 -8.88 12.11 -1.89
N GLU A 113 -8.33 12.45 -0.72
CA GLU A 113 -7.78 13.78 -0.42
C GLU A 113 -6.57 14.13 -1.29
N ASN A 114 -5.81 13.12 -1.71
CA ASN A 114 -4.68 13.25 -2.63
C ASN A 114 -5.10 13.19 -4.12
N GLY A 115 -6.37 13.49 -4.41
CA GLY A 115 -6.89 13.59 -5.78
C GLY A 115 -7.01 12.26 -6.53
N LYS A 116 -6.95 11.12 -5.83
CA LYS A 116 -7.17 9.80 -6.43
C LYS A 116 -8.56 9.28 -6.08
N ILE A 117 -9.32 8.91 -7.09
CA ILE A 117 -10.62 8.25 -6.89
C ILE A 117 -10.33 6.78 -6.50
N PRO A 118 -10.76 6.31 -5.31
CA PRO A 118 -10.60 4.91 -4.95
C PRO A 118 -11.26 3.99 -5.97
N SER A 119 -10.56 2.91 -6.33
CA SER A 119 -11.05 2.01 -7.37
C SER A 119 -12.09 1.04 -6.83
N ARG A 120 -12.77 0.32 -7.73
CA ARG A 120 -13.66 -0.80 -7.38
C ARG A 120 -12.98 -1.79 -6.44
N THR A 121 -11.72 -2.12 -6.71
CA THR A 121 -10.88 -2.99 -5.88
C THR A 121 -10.68 -2.43 -4.47
N SER A 122 -10.44 -1.12 -4.33
CA SER A 122 -10.27 -0.47 -3.02
C SER A 122 -11.51 -0.67 -2.13
N TYR A 123 -12.70 -0.43 -2.69
CA TYR A 123 -13.96 -0.63 -1.96
C TYR A 123 -14.25 -2.12 -1.68
N ASP A 124 -14.02 -2.99 -2.66
CA ASP A 124 -14.26 -4.43 -2.50
C ASP A 124 -13.43 -5.02 -1.35
N MET A 125 -12.18 -4.57 -1.15
CA MET A 125 -11.33 -5.03 -0.04
C MET A 125 -11.94 -4.68 1.32
N LEU A 126 -12.44 -3.45 1.49
CA LEU A 126 -13.06 -3.01 2.73
C LEU A 126 -14.41 -3.67 2.98
N ILE A 127 -15.26 -3.78 1.95
CA ILE A 127 -16.56 -4.47 2.05
C ILE A 127 -16.35 -5.94 2.43
N LYS A 128 -15.35 -6.60 1.83
CA LYS A 128 -14.98 -7.96 2.19
C LYS A 128 -14.62 -8.07 3.67
N GLU A 129 -13.77 -7.18 4.17
CA GLU A 129 -13.35 -7.22 5.58
C GLU A 129 -14.51 -6.94 6.53
N PHE A 130 -15.34 -5.92 6.26
CA PHE A 130 -16.56 -5.65 7.04
C PHE A 130 -17.50 -6.86 7.08
N ASN A 131 -17.75 -7.51 5.94
CA ASN A 131 -18.57 -8.72 5.88
C ASN A 131 -17.95 -9.88 6.69
N GLN A 132 -16.62 -10.06 6.60
CA GLN A 132 -15.91 -11.09 7.36
C GLN A 132 -16.00 -10.86 8.88
N GLN A 133 -16.00 -9.60 9.32
CA GLN A 133 -16.16 -9.22 10.72
C GLN A 133 -17.64 -9.15 11.17
N GLY A 134 -18.61 -9.43 10.28
CA GLY A 134 -20.05 -9.34 10.59
C GLY A 134 -20.56 -7.90 10.78
N LEU A 135 -19.77 -6.90 10.40
CA LEU A 135 -20.04 -5.48 10.60
C LEU A 135 -20.84 -4.89 9.43
N LEU A 136 -22.12 -5.28 9.33
CA LEU A 136 -23.00 -4.94 8.21
C LEU A 136 -23.10 -3.43 7.93
N LEU A 137 -23.28 -2.61 8.97
CA LEU A 137 -23.43 -1.17 8.80
C LEU A 137 -22.19 -0.54 8.17
N GLY A 138 -21.00 -1.01 8.56
CA GLY A 138 -19.74 -0.57 7.95
C GLY A 138 -19.67 -0.95 6.47
N ALA A 139 -20.02 -2.19 6.12
CA ALA A 139 -20.10 -2.62 4.71
C ALA A 139 -21.08 -1.76 3.90
N CYS A 140 -22.27 -1.49 4.43
CA CYS A 140 -23.27 -0.63 3.79
C CYS A 140 -22.75 0.80 3.56
N ASN A 141 -22.07 1.37 4.57
CA ASN A 141 -21.51 2.72 4.47
C ASN A 141 -20.44 2.81 3.38
N VAL A 142 -19.53 1.84 3.33
CA VAL A 142 -18.49 1.76 2.28
C VAL A 142 -19.13 1.58 0.90
N TYR A 143 -20.12 0.70 0.77
CA TYR A 143 -20.83 0.48 -0.48
C TYR A 143 -21.56 1.74 -0.96
N GLY A 144 -22.30 2.42 -0.08
CA GLY A 144 -22.95 3.69 -0.39
C GLY A 144 -21.96 4.80 -0.76
N ALA A 145 -20.81 4.88 -0.08
CA ALA A 145 -19.76 5.84 -0.39
C ALA A 145 -19.14 5.59 -1.78
N ALA A 146 -19.04 4.33 -2.22
CA ALA A 146 -18.60 3.96 -3.56
C ALA A 146 -19.62 4.42 -4.61
N LEU A 147 -20.91 4.11 -4.40
CA LEU A 147 -21.99 4.50 -5.32
C LEU A 147 -22.09 6.01 -5.49
N LYS A 148 -21.96 6.78 -4.39
CA LYS A 148 -21.95 8.25 -4.42
C LYS A 148 -20.82 8.81 -5.30
N ARG A 149 -19.74 8.06 -5.50
CA ARG A 149 -18.60 8.41 -6.35
C ARG A 149 -18.67 7.78 -7.75
N GLY A 150 -19.80 7.19 -8.13
CA GLY A 150 -19.99 6.55 -9.43
C GLY A 150 -19.24 5.21 -9.58
N VAL A 151 -18.76 4.62 -8.47
CA VAL A 151 -18.09 3.32 -8.47
C VAL A 151 -19.06 2.27 -7.96
N VAL A 152 -19.31 1.23 -8.76
CA VAL A 152 -20.14 0.09 -8.36
C VAL A 152 -19.22 -1.03 -7.87
N PRO A 153 -19.17 -1.35 -6.56
CA PRO A 153 -18.39 -2.49 -6.07
C PRO A 153 -18.90 -3.82 -6.63
N HIS A 154 -18.03 -4.83 -6.80
CA HIS A 154 -18.48 -6.18 -7.11
C HIS A 154 -19.02 -6.89 -5.88
N ARG A 155 -18.46 -6.59 -4.71
CA ARG A 155 -18.91 -7.13 -3.43
C ARG A 155 -20.04 -6.28 -2.88
N ILE A 156 -21.05 -6.94 -2.33
CA ILE A 156 -22.18 -6.30 -1.67
C ILE A 156 -22.11 -6.51 -0.15
N PRO A 157 -22.70 -5.64 0.66
CA PRO A 157 -22.84 -5.85 2.10
C PRO A 157 -23.65 -7.12 2.39
N THR A 158 -23.14 -7.98 3.27
CA THR A 158 -23.85 -9.20 3.71
C THR A 158 -23.75 -9.39 5.22
N LYS A 159 -24.74 -10.08 5.80
CA LYS A 159 -24.76 -10.44 7.24
C LYS A 159 -23.93 -11.69 7.57
N THR A 160 -23.38 -12.36 6.55
CA THR A 160 -22.73 -13.66 6.73
C THR A 160 -21.30 -13.48 7.19
N MET A 161 -21.00 -13.88 8.43
CA MET A 161 -19.63 -14.07 8.88
C MET A 161 -19.00 -15.19 8.04
N VAL A 162 -18.18 -14.84 7.06
CA VAL A 162 -17.41 -15.86 6.33
C VAL A 162 -16.32 -16.34 7.27
N THR A 163 -16.49 -17.54 7.84
CA THR A 163 -15.48 -18.15 8.70
C THR A 163 -14.17 -18.25 7.92
N LYS A 164 -13.12 -17.56 8.40
CA LYS A 164 -11.77 -17.67 7.85
C LYS A 164 -11.27 -19.10 8.15
N ASN A 165 -11.45 -20.04 7.22
CA ASN A 165 -10.75 -21.33 7.28
C ASN A 165 -9.25 -21.02 7.16
N LYS A 166 -8.55 -21.03 8.30
CA LYS A 166 -7.08 -20.97 8.35
C LYS A 166 -6.56 -22.26 7.69
N LYS A 167 -5.89 -22.12 6.55
CA LYS A 167 -4.92 -23.10 6.05
C LYS A 167 -3.55 -22.65 6.50
#